data_AF-A0A3E0QJF7-F1
#
_entry.id   AF-A0A3E0QJF7-F1
#
_cell.length_a   1.000
_cell.length_b   1.000
_cell.length_c   1.000
_cell.angle_alpha   90.00
_cell.angle_beta   90.00
_cell.angle_gamma   90.00
#
_symmetry.space_group_name_H-M   'P 1'
#
loop_
_entity.id
_entity.type
_entity.pdbx_description
1 polymer ?
#
loop_
_entity_poly.entity_id
_entity_poly.type
_entity_poly.pdbx_seq_one_letter_code
_entity_poly.pdbx_strand_id
1 'polypeptide(L)'
;MKKSLLATLLFVVSATTAFGQFAPPIDTVFTENFDGTLSADSIAANYNTDSTNATRSWNDTTFLKTTGTRSFHTQIYANDSIIFETDAFTTVGYTNVRFTFDQICKIRFIQKAYIQMSRDNGATWVNMTGTHYQGESAQFASQGWFNELSYPSALLSPYWVGPTVGNNNSGTTPQQSWWARETFDLSSYLGAYDATNTQNGFANCKIRFVMTNKTGTPSPNSLAGWFVDNIMVEGAPCELEPPTLDWVGINPQAKPEGARYMPTQDVRVEGKDNIGVDSMRIYIRRYDYSASAWTTWTDSLMSATVTTSCPDSSIYEYTFGNIDVNDTVEWYVRIFDCACPNVVRAPLESASNFAYKFWRDPALPPICGTTTQNSFPYSTTLPMEEDFENPLYWVAGTGSGASGLAHRGNFPDQNPPNGQNWKVIPNENTIGFAWSVRSGATGSNFTGPDGDASTSGNGKYVYTEADQGSKNDKAHMITPCLDLGAYSCALLEFD
;
A
#
# COMPACT_ATOMS: atom_id res chain seq x y z
N MET A 1 -8.59 74.58 -2.79
CA MET A 1 -9.12 73.89 -1.60
C MET A 1 -9.87 72.67 -2.13
N LYS A 2 -9.30 71.45 -2.02
CA LYS A 2 -9.63 70.42 -1.01
C LYS A 2 -11.15 70.09 -1.05
N LYS A 3 -11.65 68.88 -1.35
CA LYS A 3 -11.13 67.52 -1.08
C LYS A 3 -11.77 66.52 -2.07
N SER A 4 -10.98 65.59 -2.60
CA SER A 4 -11.47 64.37 -3.25
C SER A 4 -11.73 63.31 -2.17
N LEU A 5 -12.86 62.61 -2.25
CA LEU A 5 -13.20 61.47 -1.39
C LEU A 5 -12.29 60.29 -1.73
N LEU A 6 -11.48 59.87 -0.76
CA LEU A 6 -10.81 58.57 -0.79
C LEU A 6 -11.73 57.57 -0.07
N ALA A 7 -12.35 56.68 -0.83
CA ALA A 7 -13.05 55.52 -0.28
C ALA A 7 -11.99 54.44 0.02
N THR A 8 -11.63 54.28 1.28
CA THR A 8 -10.74 53.21 1.74
C THR A 8 -11.52 51.90 1.74
N LEU A 9 -11.30 51.06 0.72
CA LEU A 9 -11.82 49.70 0.67
C LEU A 9 -10.96 48.84 1.60
N LEU A 10 -11.49 48.52 2.78
CA LEU A 10 -10.86 47.63 3.75
C LEU A 10 -11.02 46.18 3.25
N PHE A 11 -9.99 45.63 2.60
CA PHE A 11 -9.91 44.19 2.34
C PHE A 11 -9.66 43.47 3.67
N VAL A 12 -10.70 42.90 4.25
CA VAL A 12 -10.56 41.87 5.28
C VAL A 12 -10.13 40.61 4.54
N VAL A 13 -8.82 40.35 4.49
CA VAL A 13 -8.28 39.05 4.11
C VAL A 13 -8.55 38.12 5.28
N SER A 14 -9.70 37.44 5.28
CA SER A 14 -9.87 36.21 6.04
C SER A 14 -8.98 35.16 5.37
N ALA A 15 -7.73 35.04 5.80
CA ALA A 15 -6.86 33.94 5.43
C ALA A 15 -7.40 32.66 6.09
N THR A 16 -8.39 32.03 5.46
CA THR A 16 -8.59 30.59 5.64
C THR A 16 -7.40 29.92 5.00
N THR A 17 -6.38 29.60 5.80
CA THR A 17 -5.25 28.81 5.33
C THR A 17 -5.70 27.38 5.10
N ALA A 18 -6.35 27.14 3.96
CA ALA A 18 -6.43 25.82 3.36
C ALA A 18 -5.04 25.49 2.82
N PHE A 19 -4.16 24.99 3.70
CA PHE A 19 -2.88 24.45 3.27
C PHE A 19 -3.13 23.07 2.67
N GLY A 20 -3.39 23.01 1.36
CA GLY A 20 -3.40 21.75 0.62
C GLY A 20 -2.01 21.10 0.57
N GLN A 21 -1.94 19.89 -0.01
CA GLN A 21 -0.69 19.20 -0.32
C GLN A 21 0.22 20.15 -1.11
N PHE A 22 1.37 20.53 -0.54
CA PHE A 22 2.39 21.29 -1.28
C PHE A 22 3.25 20.23 -1.98
N ALA A 23 3.08 20.13 -3.29
CA ALA A 23 4.05 19.49 -4.17
C ALA A 23 4.80 20.62 -4.90
N PRO A 24 6.08 20.44 -5.25
CA PRO A 24 6.73 21.34 -6.19
C PRO A 24 5.88 21.43 -7.47
N PRO A 25 5.97 22.54 -8.23
CA PRO A 25 5.30 22.61 -9.52
C PRO A 25 5.84 21.49 -10.42
N ILE A 26 5.02 20.45 -10.59
CA ILE A 26 5.24 19.39 -11.57
C ILE A 26 4.61 19.90 -12.87
N ASP A 27 5.45 20.08 -13.89
CA ASP A 27 4.99 20.51 -15.20
C ASP A 27 4.93 19.31 -16.13
N THR A 28 3.77 19.12 -16.78
CA THR A 28 3.66 18.18 -17.90
C THR A 28 4.34 18.81 -19.12
N VAL A 29 5.51 18.31 -19.48
CA VAL A 29 6.32 18.86 -20.59
C VAL A 29 6.01 18.20 -21.93
N PHE A 30 5.40 17.01 -21.90
CA PHE A 30 4.93 16.30 -23.08
C PHE A 30 3.76 15.39 -22.72
N THR A 31 2.77 15.29 -23.59
CA THR A 31 1.72 14.28 -23.49
C THR A 31 1.20 13.89 -24.86
N GLU A 32 0.82 12.62 -25.01
CA GLU A 32 0.15 12.10 -26.20
C GLU A 32 -0.82 10.98 -25.78
N ASN A 33 -2.08 11.07 -26.24
CA ASN A 33 -3.15 10.10 -25.93
C ASN A 33 -3.81 9.51 -27.18
N PHE A 34 -3.30 9.82 -28.37
CA PHE A 34 -3.68 9.28 -29.68
C PHE A 34 -5.14 9.49 -30.08
N ASP A 35 -5.80 10.48 -29.47
CA ASP A 35 -7.16 10.90 -29.80
C ASP A 35 -7.21 12.03 -30.84
N GLY A 36 -6.05 12.47 -31.31
CA GLY A 36 -5.93 13.41 -32.41
C GLY A 36 -6.37 12.81 -33.75
N THR A 37 -6.44 13.66 -34.77
CA THR A 37 -6.33 13.17 -36.15
C THR A 37 -4.89 12.71 -36.38
N LEU A 38 -4.63 11.67 -37.18
CA LEU A 38 -3.30 11.08 -37.52
C LEU A 38 -2.11 12.04 -37.82
N SER A 39 -2.35 13.35 -37.98
CA SER A 39 -1.34 14.41 -38.18
C SER A 39 -1.28 15.46 -37.06
N ALA A 40 -2.11 15.32 -36.04
CA ALA A 40 -2.20 16.13 -34.83
C ALA A 40 -1.66 15.38 -33.61
N ASP A 41 -1.40 14.07 -33.75
CA ASP A 41 -0.66 13.32 -32.75
C ASP A 41 0.80 13.81 -32.77
N SER A 42 1.36 14.01 -31.58
CA SER A 42 2.66 14.60 -31.27
C SER A 42 3.80 13.64 -31.61
N ILE A 43 3.83 13.16 -32.86
CA ILE A 43 4.69 12.11 -33.39
C ILE A 43 5.51 12.67 -34.56
N ALA A 44 6.82 12.86 -34.33
CA ALA A 44 7.74 13.43 -35.32
C ALA A 44 8.10 12.45 -36.45
N ALA A 45 8.14 11.15 -36.16
CA ALA A 45 8.53 10.14 -37.13
C ALA A 45 7.85 8.80 -36.82
N ASN A 46 7.48 8.06 -37.87
CA ASN A 46 6.88 6.74 -37.78
C ASN A 46 7.27 5.93 -39.02
N TYR A 47 8.13 4.93 -38.85
CA TYR A 47 8.79 4.27 -39.98
C TYR A 47 9.25 2.85 -39.64
N ASN A 48 9.58 2.11 -40.71
CA ASN A 48 10.17 0.78 -40.63
C ASN A 48 11.59 0.81 -41.19
N THR A 49 12.54 0.18 -40.50
CA THR A 49 13.94 0.10 -40.97
C THR A 49 14.12 -0.87 -42.15
N ASP A 50 13.19 -1.80 -42.37
CA ASP A 50 13.21 -2.69 -43.52
C ASP A 50 12.42 -2.07 -44.67
N SER A 51 13.14 -1.73 -45.75
CA SER A 51 12.56 -1.17 -46.97
C SER A 51 11.48 -2.04 -47.61
N THR A 52 11.49 -3.36 -47.39
CA THR A 52 10.47 -4.27 -47.92
C THR A 52 9.15 -4.21 -47.13
N ASN A 53 9.20 -3.66 -45.92
CA ASN A 53 8.07 -3.45 -45.01
C ASN A 53 7.77 -1.96 -44.78
N ALA A 54 8.25 -1.06 -45.66
CA ALA A 54 8.19 0.39 -45.46
C ALA A 54 6.77 0.99 -45.31
N THR A 55 5.73 0.31 -45.79
CA THR A 55 4.33 0.73 -45.63
C THR A 55 3.73 0.34 -44.28
N ARG A 56 4.46 -0.42 -43.46
CA ARG A 56 4.03 -0.88 -42.15
C ARG A 56 4.59 0.05 -41.09
N SER A 57 3.69 0.63 -40.32
CA SER A 57 3.97 1.65 -39.32
C SER A 57 3.10 1.41 -38.09
N TRP A 58 3.35 2.16 -37.03
CA TRP A 58 2.36 2.30 -35.98
C TRP A 58 1.13 3.05 -36.52
N ASN A 59 -0.06 2.72 -36.03
CA ASN A 59 -1.31 3.33 -36.45
C ASN A 59 -2.29 3.39 -35.28
N ASP A 60 -3.22 4.34 -35.34
CA ASP A 60 -4.30 4.42 -34.35
C ASP A 60 -5.22 3.21 -34.45
N THR A 61 -5.70 2.77 -33.29
CA THR A 61 -6.70 1.72 -33.19
C THR A 61 -7.78 2.08 -32.18
N THR A 62 -9.01 1.67 -32.48
CA THR A 62 -10.15 1.79 -31.56
C THR A 62 -10.38 0.52 -30.76
N PHE A 63 -9.56 -0.51 -30.97
CA PHE A 63 -9.74 -1.85 -30.40
C PHE A 63 -9.56 -1.85 -28.87
N LEU A 64 -8.42 -1.36 -28.39
CA LEU A 64 -8.07 -1.24 -26.97
C LEU A 64 -7.58 0.18 -26.73
N LYS A 65 -7.94 0.80 -25.61
CA LYS A 65 -7.54 2.16 -25.23
C LYS A 65 -7.78 2.37 -23.74
N THR A 66 -6.96 3.14 -23.04
CA THR A 66 -7.17 3.46 -21.62
C THR A 66 -7.96 4.74 -21.44
N THR A 67 -7.78 5.73 -22.31
CA THR A 67 -8.58 6.96 -22.33
C THR A 67 -9.17 7.23 -23.72
N GLY A 68 -10.09 8.19 -23.79
CA GLY A 68 -10.72 8.64 -25.03
C GLY A 68 -11.26 7.53 -25.95
N THR A 69 -10.85 7.57 -27.22
CA THR A 69 -11.40 6.80 -28.33
C THR A 69 -10.40 5.88 -29.01
N ARG A 70 -9.10 6.13 -28.85
CA ARG A 70 -8.03 5.49 -29.62
C ARG A 70 -6.80 5.21 -28.76
N SER A 71 -5.96 4.30 -29.23
CA SER A 71 -4.58 4.11 -28.77
C SER A 71 -3.67 3.87 -29.98
N PHE A 72 -2.36 3.82 -29.78
CA PHE A 72 -1.40 3.55 -30.85
C PHE A 72 -0.96 2.10 -30.86
N HIS A 73 -0.93 1.52 -32.06
CA HIS A 73 -0.74 0.08 -32.20
C HIS A 73 0.12 -0.29 -33.40
N THR A 74 0.88 -1.37 -33.24
CA THR A 74 1.57 -2.03 -34.33
C THR A 74 1.63 -3.55 -34.13
N GLN A 75 1.85 -4.29 -35.22
CA GLN A 75 2.06 -5.74 -35.21
C GLN A 75 3.45 -6.10 -35.70
N ILE A 76 3.90 -7.28 -35.30
CA ILE A 76 5.22 -7.77 -35.64
C ILE A 76 5.25 -8.34 -37.06
N TYR A 77 6.29 -7.99 -37.82
CA TYR A 77 6.56 -8.57 -39.12
C TYR A 77 7.98 -9.10 -39.23
N ALA A 78 8.23 -10.00 -40.19
CA ALA A 78 9.51 -10.67 -40.28
C ALA A 78 10.62 -9.69 -40.68
N ASN A 79 11.74 -9.74 -39.95
CA ASN A 79 13.03 -9.12 -40.28
C ASN A 79 13.06 -7.59 -40.20
N ASP A 80 12.28 -7.00 -39.28
CA ASP A 80 12.13 -5.56 -39.21
C ASP A 80 12.30 -4.94 -37.81
N SER A 81 12.35 -3.62 -37.81
CA SER A 81 12.24 -2.78 -36.61
C SER A 81 11.30 -1.63 -36.94
N ILE A 82 10.18 -1.59 -36.23
CA ILE A 82 9.12 -0.59 -36.42
C ILE A 82 9.24 0.42 -35.30
N ILE A 83 9.34 1.69 -35.67
CA ILE A 83 9.74 2.78 -34.78
C ILE A 83 8.72 3.91 -34.91
N PHE A 84 8.32 4.48 -33.78
CA PHE A 84 7.82 5.85 -33.75
C PHE A 84 8.61 6.70 -32.77
N GLU A 85 8.74 7.98 -33.07
CA GLU A 85 9.44 8.98 -32.27
C GLU A 85 8.44 10.08 -31.90
N THR A 86 8.46 10.51 -30.64
CA THR A 86 7.70 11.67 -30.21
C THR A 86 8.19 12.95 -30.89
N ASP A 87 7.35 13.97 -30.91
CA ASP A 87 7.82 15.34 -31.08
C ASP A 87 8.86 15.70 -30.03
N ALA A 88 9.69 16.69 -30.37
CA ALA A 88 10.70 17.17 -29.44
C ALA A 88 10.03 17.96 -28.31
N PHE A 89 10.46 17.70 -27.08
CA PHE A 89 10.05 18.43 -25.89
C PHE A 89 11.26 18.96 -25.13
N THR A 90 11.04 19.94 -24.25
CA THR A 90 12.10 20.56 -23.44
C THR A 90 12.03 20.08 -22.01
N THR A 91 13.18 19.72 -21.44
CA THR A 91 13.37 19.49 -19.99
C THR A 91 14.20 20.59 -19.34
N VAL A 92 14.49 21.69 -20.04
CA VAL A 92 15.29 22.80 -19.52
C VAL A 92 14.68 23.36 -18.24
N GLY A 93 15.49 23.46 -17.20
CA GLY A 93 15.08 23.91 -15.86
C GLY A 93 14.68 22.77 -14.92
N TYR A 94 14.51 21.55 -15.43
CA TYR A 94 14.15 20.39 -14.63
C TYR A 94 15.37 19.49 -14.41
N THR A 95 15.56 19.09 -13.15
CA THR A 95 16.56 18.12 -12.73
C THR A 95 15.95 16.74 -12.55
N ASN A 96 14.63 16.68 -12.38
CA ASN A 96 13.88 15.45 -12.20
C ASN A 96 12.88 15.32 -13.34
N VAL A 97 12.92 14.17 -14.03
CA VAL A 97 12.13 13.93 -15.24
C VAL A 97 11.53 12.53 -15.14
N ARG A 98 10.21 12.44 -15.08
CA ARG A 98 9.46 11.18 -15.08
C ARG A 98 8.80 10.96 -16.43
N PHE A 99 8.85 9.73 -16.91
CA PHE A 99 8.14 9.30 -18.10
C PHE A 99 7.18 8.17 -17.76
N THR A 100 5.93 8.29 -18.19
CA THR A 100 4.92 7.25 -18.04
C THR A 100 4.18 7.00 -19.34
N PHE A 101 3.69 5.77 -19.51
CA PHE A 101 2.77 5.39 -20.58
C PHE A 101 2.01 4.13 -20.18
N ASP A 102 0.83 3.93 -20.76
CA ASP A 102 0.09 2.67 -20.64
C ASP A 102 0.46 1.77 -21.82
N GLN A 103 0.57 0.45 -21.60
CA GLN A 103 0.83 -0.50 -22.66
C GLN A 103 0.17 -1.87 -22.51
N ILE A 104 0.09 -2.55 -23.64
CA ILE A 104 -0.01 -4.00 -23.73
C ILE A 104 0.99 -4.49 -24.78
N CYS A 105 2.05 -5.17 -24.36
CA CYS A 105 3.09 -5.68 -25.26
C CYS A 105 2.93 -7.18 -25.51
N LYS A 106 2.01 -7.56 -26.39
CA LYS A 106 1.73 -8.95 -26.76
C LYS A 106 2.56 -9.39 -27.96
N ILE A 107 3.87 -9.44 -27.74
CA ILE A 107 4.87 -9.95 -28.70
C ILE A 107 5.53 -11.23 -28.17
N ARG A 108 6.09 -12.09 -29.03
CA ARG A 108 6.63 -13.39 -28.58
C ARG A 108 7.81 -13.18 -27.64
N PHE A 109 8.01 -14.10 -26.70
CA PHE A 109 9.10 -14.02 -25.71
C PHE A 109 10.52 -13.93 -26.29
N ILE A 110 10.72 -14.29 -27.56
CA ILE A 110 12.00 -14.17 -28.30
C ILE A 110 12.20 -12.81 -28.98
N GLN A 111 11.16 -11.97 -29.02
CA GLN A 111 11.16 -10.65 -29.63
C GLN A 111 11.30 -9.57 -28.55
N LYS A 112 11.66 -8.36 -28.99
CA LYS A 112 11.99 -7.26 -28.09
C LYS A 112 11.27 -5.98 -28.48
N ALA A 113 10.55 -5.42 -27.53
CA ALA A 113 10.00 -4.08 -27.55
C ALA A 113 10.74 -3.25 -26.49
N TYR A 114 11.46 -2.22 -26.91
CA TYR A 114 12.24 -1.39 -25.99
C TYR A 114 12.09 0.09 -26.34
N ILE A 115 12.52 0.93 -25.41
CA ILE A 115 12.33 2.38 -25.48
C ILE A 115 13.71 3.03 -25.42
N GLN A 116 13.87 4.10 -26.19
CA GLN A 116 15.09 4.90 -26.18
C GLN A 116 14.75 6.36 -25.97
N MET A 117 15.72 7.09 -25.41
CA MET A 117 15.66 8.52 -25.21
C MET A 117 16.80 9.21 -25.96
N SER A 118 16.54 10.44 -26.38
CA SER A 118 17.49 11.34 -27.02
C SER A 118 17.39 12.71 -26.34
N ARG A 119 18.51 13.43 -26.30
CA ARG A 119 18.62 14.82 -25.81
C ARG A 119 19.14 15.79 -26.88
N ASP A 120 19.23 15.33 -28.11
CA ASP A 120 19.84 16.03 -29.26
C ASP A 120 18.97 15.91 -30.52
N ASN A 121 17.65 15.98 -30.34
CA ASN A 121 16.65 15.89 -31.40
C ASN A 121 16.71 14.60 -32.24
N GLY A 122 17.14 13.49 -31.64
CA GLY A 122 17.23 12.19 -32.29
C GLY A 122 18.52 11.93 -33.07
N ALA A 123 19.56 12.78 -32.92
CA ALA A 123 20.86 12.53 -33.52
C ALA A 123 21.58 11.34 -32.84
N THR A 124 21.45 11.21 -31.51
CA THR A 124 21.91 10.05 -30.74
C THR A 124 20.79 9.51 -29.86
N TRP A 125 20.86 8.21 -29.57
CA TRP A 125 19.83 7.47 -28.82
C TRP A 125 20.46 6.56 -27.78
N VAL A 126 19.89 6.57 -26.57
CA VAL A 126 20.29 5.72 -25.45
C VAL A 126 19.10 4.85 -25.04
N ASN A 127 19.34 3.56 -24.79
CA ASN A 127 18.30 2.66 -24.29
C ASN A 127 17.90 3.06 -22.87
N MET A 128 16.59 3.10 -22.62
CA MET A 128 16.07 2.99 -21.26
C MET A 128 16.30 1.55 -20.78
N THR A 129 16.82 1.41 -19.58
CA THR A 129 17.24 0.13 -18.98
C THR A 129 16.57 -0.04 -17.61
N GLY A 130 16.80 -1.19 -16.96
CA GLY A 130 16.30 -1.43 -15.61
C GLY A 130 16.74 -0.42 -14.55
N THR A 131 17.85 0.30 -14.74
CA THR A 131 18.28 1.36 -13.81
C THR A 131 17.39 2.59 -13.85
N HIS A 132 16.58 2.74 -14.91
CA HIS A 132 15.63 3.83 -15.08
C HIS A 132 14.20 3.39 -14.75
N TYR A 133 13.96 2.09 -14.55
CA TYR A 133 12.62 1.52 -14.57
C TYR A 133 12.03 1.42 -13.16
N GLN A 134 10.83 1.96 -12.98
CA GLN A 134 10.06 1.98 -11.73
C GLN A 134 8.68 1.30 -11.89
N GLY A 135 8.49 0.51 -12.95
CA GLY A 135 7.25 -0.23 -13.20
C GLY A 135 7.27 -1.67 -12.66
N GLU A 136 6.14 -2.34 -12.80
CA GLU A 136 5.88 -3.66 -12.19
C GLU A 136 6.19 -4.86 -13.11
N SER A 137 6.74 -4.63 -14.31
CA SER A 137 7.07 -5.72 -15.23
C SER A 137 8.13 -6.63 -14.63
N ALA A 138 7.81 -7.92 -14.55
CA ALA A 138 8.68 -8.95 -13.98
C ALA A 138 10.04 -9.11 -14.71
N GLN A 139 10.15 -8.63 -15.94
CA GLN A 139 11.35 -8.82 -16.77
C GLN A 139 12.09 -7.54 -17.13
N PHE A 140 11.41 -6.40 -17.27
CA PHE A 140 12.04 -5.19 -17.81
C PHE A 140 13.23 -4.73 -16.96
N ALA A 141 13.11 -4.77 -15.63
CA ALA A 141 14.21 -4.40 -14.72
C ALA A 141 15.51 -5.19 -14.98
N SER A 142 15.42 -6.44 -15.42
CA SER A 142 16.60 -7.29 -15.68
C SER A 142 17.03 -7.32 -17.15
N GLN A 143 16.09 -7.12 -18.08
CA GLN A 143 16.32 -7.31 -19.51
C GLN A 143 16.37 -5.99 -20.29
N GLY A 144 15.57 -4.99 -19.92
CA GLY A 144 15.44 -3.71 -20.64
C GLY A 144 14.54 -3.77 -21.89
N TRP A 145 13.62 -4.73 -21.95
CA TRP A 145 12.60 -4.81 -23.00
C TRP A 145 11.32 -5.49 -22.49
N PHE A 146 10.21 -5.22 -23.16
CA PHE A 146 8.92 -5.85 -22.94
C PHE A 146 8.65 -6.97 -23.95
N ASN A 147 7.84 -7.94 -23.53
CA ASN A 147 7.19 -8.94 -24.38
C ASN A 147 6.04 -9.62 -23.61
N GLU A 148 5.47 -10.71 -24.13
CA GLU A 148 4.36 -11.42 -23.47
C GLU A 148 4.68 -12.00 -22.08
N LEU A 149 5.94 -12.04 -21.67
CA LEU A 149 6.38 -12.45 -20.33
C LEU A 149 6.59 -11.27 -19.37
N SER A 150 6.28 -10.04 -19.80
CA SER A 150 6.35 -8.85 -18.93
C SER A 150 5.37 -8.93 -17.75
N TYR A 151 4.21 -9.57 -17.95
CA TYR A 151 3.19 -9.80 -16.91
C TYR A 151 2.67 -11.25 -16.96
N PRO A 152 3.47 -12.24 -16.49
CA PRO A 152 3.22 -13.67 -16.72
C PRO A 152 2.45 -14.36 -15.60
N SER A 153 2.20 -13.70 -14.46
CA SER A 153 1.60 -14.32 -13.27
C SER A 153 0.09 -14.12 -13.23
N ALA A 154 -0.67 -15.21 -13.14
CA ALA A 154 -2.12 -15.16 -12.93
C ALA A 154 -2.53 -14.68 -11.52
N LEU A 155 -1.57 -14.56 -10.60
CA LEU A 155 -1.79 -14.05 -9.24
C LEU A 155 -1.65 -12.52 -9.15
N LEU A 156 -1.15 -11.88 -10.20
CA LEU A 156 -0.95 -10.44 -10.28
C LEU A 156 -1.87 -9.85 -11.36
N SER A 157 -2.17 -8.56 -11.23
CA SER A 157 -2.91 -7.81 -12.24
C SER A 157 -2.07 -6.63 -12.73
N PRO A 158 -1.88 -6.45 -14.05
CA PRO A 158 -2.48 -7.23 -15.14
C PRO A 158 -1.79 -8.60 -15.36
N TYR A 159 -2.46 -9.49 -16.11
CA TYR A 159 -1.94 -10.79 -16.52
C TYR A 159 -2.09 -10.99 -18.04
N TRP A 160 -0.98 -11.13 -18.77
CA TRP A 160 -0.94 -11.14 -20.24
C TRP A 160 -0.95 -12.53 -20.89
N VAL A 161 -1.13 -13.60 -20.10
CA VAL A 161 -1.26 -14.99 -20.57
C VAL A 161 -0.14 -15.40 -21.55
N GLY A 162 1.03 -15.77 -21.02
CA GLY A 162 2.19 -16.23 -21.82
C GLY A 162 2.99 -17.32 -21.10
N PRO A 163 4.00 -17.94 -21.75
CA PRO A 163 4.45 -17.69 -23.12
C PRO A 163 3.56 -18.38 -24.18
N THR A 164 3.44 -17.79 -25.37
CA THR A 164 2.75 -18.40 -26.51
C THR A 164 3.69 -19.39 -27.19
N VAL A 165 3.44 -20.69 -27.01
CA VAL A 165 4.27 -21.77 -27.57
C VAL A 165 3.78 -22.15 -28.98
N GLY A 166 4.74 -22.29 -29.90
CA GLY A 166 4.52 -22.77 -31.26
C GLY A 166 4.32 -21.67 -32.31
N ASN A 167 4.85 -21.91 -33.51
CA ASN A 167 4.89 -20.94 -34.61
C ASN A 167 3.51 -20.68 -35.24
N ASN A 168 2.59 -21.65 -35.17
CA ASN A 168 1.23 -21.55 -35.72
C ASN A 168 0.21 -20.99 -34.69
N ASN A 169 0.64 -20.65 -33.48
CA ASN A 169 -0.25 -20.16 -32.42
C ASN A 169 -0.33 -18.62 -32.47
N SER A 170 -1.54 -18.07 -32.56
CA SER A 170 -1.82 -16.62 -32.54
C SER A 170 -1.88 -16.02 -31.14
N GLY A 171 -1.73 -16.84 -30.09
CA GLY A 171 -1.81 -16.44 -28.69
C GLY A 171 -3.23 -16.01 -28.29
N THR A 172 -3.34 -15.55 -27.05
CA THR A 172 -4.59 -15.01 -26.50
C THR A 172 -4.76 -13.55 -26.93
N THR A 173 -5.98 -13.20 -27.37
CA THR A 173 -6.34 -11.82 -27.71
C THR A 173 -6.30 -10.94 -26.47
N PRO A 174 -5.57 -9.81 -26.48
CA PRO A 174 -5.54 -8.91 -25.35
C PRO A 174 -6.91 -8.33 -25.00
N GLN A 175 -7.11 -8.06 -23.71
CA GLN A 175 -8.35 -7.53 -23.17
C GLN A 175 -8.14 -6.14 -22.55
N GLN A 176 -9.23 -5.40 -22.38
CA GLN A 176 -9.20 -4.06 -21.80
C GLN A 176 -8.66 -4.03 -20.36
N SER A 177 -8.75 -5.14 -19.63
CA SER A 177 -8.18 -5.28 -18.28
C SER A 177 -6.67 -5.51 -18.26
N TRP A 178 -6.01 -5.63 -19.42
CA TRP A 178 -4.59 -5.98 -19.49
C TRP A 178 -3.66 -4.78 -19.51
N TRP A 179 -4.17 -3.55 -19.60
CA TRP A 179 -3.30 -2.37 -19.62
C TRP A 179 -2.43 -2.30 -18.37
N ALA A 180 -1.13 -2.14 -18.58
CA ALA A 180 -0.16 -1.87 -17.54
C ALA A 180 0.36 -0.44 -17.71
N ARG A 181 0.41 0.32 -16.61
CA ARG A 181 1.11 1.60 -16.61
C ARG A 181 2.57 1.37 -16.28
N GLU A 182 3.45 1.93 -17.09
CA GLU A 182 4.89 1.89 -16.88
C GLU A 182 5.41 3.25 -16.44
N THR A 183 6.40 3.24 -15.55
CA THR A 183 7.05 4.44 -15.03
C THR A 183 8.55 4.32 -15.17
N PHE A 184 9.17 5.41 -15.63
CA PHE A 184 10.61 5.54 -15.77
C PHE A 184 11.11 6.85 -15.16
N ASP A 185 12.22 6.77 -14.43
CA ASP A 185 13.01 7.92 -14.02
C ASP A 185 14.08 8.22 -15.08
N LEU A 186 13.93 9.37 -15.75
CA LEU A 186 14.83 9.85 -16.80
C LEU A 186 15.78 10.93 -16.30
N SER A 187 15.74 11.27 -15.01
CA SER A 187 16.47 12.39 -14.39
C SER A 187 17.98 12.31 -14.64
N SER A 188 18.55 11.11 -14.51
CA SER A 188 19.98 10.86 -14.71
C SER A 188 20.51 11.19 -16.11
N TYR A 189 19.63 11.28 -17.12
CA TYR A 189 20.01 11.58 -18.51
C TYR A 189 19.35 12.84 -19.07
N LEU A 190 18.03 12.97 -18.98
CA LEU A 190 17.27 14.11 -19.51
C LEU A 190 17.12 15.26 -18.50
N GLY A 191 17.33 15.02 -17.21
CA GLY A 191 17.43 16.05 -16.16
C GLY A 191 18.87 16.44 -15.81
N ALA A 192 19.87 15.80 -16.45
CA ALA A 192 21.28 16.05 -16.18
C ALA A 192 21.72 17.48 -16.54
N TYR A 193 22.85 17.91 -15.97
CA TYR A 193 23.43 19.21 -16.30
C TYR A 193 24.00 19.23 -17.73
N ASP A 194 23.49 20.13 -18.56
CA ASP A 194 24.00 20.43 -19.88
C ASP A 194 25.19 21.40 -19.77
N ALA A 195 26.40 20.86 -19.81
CA ALA A 195 27.63 21.65 -19.77
C ALA A 195 27.80 22.58 -20.98
N THR A 196 27.14 22.31 -22.10
CA THR A 196 27.26 23.11 -23.32
C THR A 196 26.47 24.42 -23.20
N ASN A 197 25.26 24.36 -22.64
CA ASN A 197 24.37 25.50 -22.47
C ASN A 197 24.33 26.03 -21.02
N THR A 198 25.11 25.44 -20.11
CA THR A 198 25.20 25.82 -18.69
C THR A 198 23.84 25.87 -17.97
N GLN A 199 23.07 24.80 -18.11
CA GLN A 199 21.71 24.69 -17.57
C GLN A 199 21.38 23.25 -17.15
N ASN A 200 20.34 23.05 -16.35
CA ASN A 200 19.80 21.72 -16.09
C ASN A 200 18.79 21.33 -17.17
N GLY A 201 18.85 20.07 -17.63
CA GLY A 201 17.99 19.54 -18.67
C GLY A 201 18.33 20.04 -20.09
N PHE A 202 17.56 19.57 -21.08
CA PHE A 202 17.88 19.74 -22.50
C PHE A 202 16.67 20.22 -23.30
N ALA A 203 16.90 21.04 -24.32
CA ALA A 203 15.81 21.69 -25.07
C ALA A 203 15.15 20.82 -26.13
N ASN A 204 15.83 19.77 -26.61
CA ASN A 204 15.39 18.94 -27.73
C ASN A 204 15.41 17.45 -27.37
N CYS A 205 14.61 17.10 -26.36
CA CYS A 205 14.45 15.72 -25.90
C CYS A 205 13.44 14.98 -26.78
N LYS A 206 13.67 13.68 -26.99
CA LYS A 206 12.73 12.79 -27.68
C LYS A 206 12.72 11.42 -27.03
N ILE A 207 11.57 10.75 -27.14
CA ILE A 207 11.41 9.34 -26.78
C ILE A 207 11.03 8.58 -28.05
N ARG A 208 11.55 7.36 -28.23
CA ARG A 208 11.11 6.47 -29.29
C ARG A 208 10.84 5.07 -28.80
N PHE A 209 9.82 4.47 -29.39
CA PHE A 209 9.41 3.10 -29.13
C PHE A 209 9.87 2.23 -30.28
N VAL A 210 10.57 1.14 -29.97
CA VAL A 210 11.18 0.27 -30.97
C VAL A 210 10.71 -1.15 -30.75
N MET A 211 9.93 -1.67 -31.70
CA MET A 211 9.55 -3.08 -31.75
C MET A 211 10.41 -3.78 -32.78
N THR A 212 11.09 -4.86 -32.38
CA THR A 212 12.04 -5.58 -33.26
C THR A 212 11.69 -7.04 -33.43
N ASN A 213 11.91 -7.54 -34.64
CA ASN A 213 11.81 -8.95 -34.97
C ASN A 213 12.96 -9.37 -35.90
N LYS A 214 14.09 -9.79 -35.32
CA LYS A 214 15.28 -10.23 -36.06
C LYS A 214 15.28 -11.75 -36.31
N THR A 215 15.80 -12.15 -37.48
CA THR A 215 15.81 -13.49 -38.09
C THR A 215 16.15 -14.66 -37.15
N GLY A 216 15.47 -15.80 -37.36
CA GLY A 216 15.80 -17.08 -36.73
C GLY A 216 14.65 -18.09 -36.60
N THR A 217 13.41 -17.66 -36.81
CA THR A 217 12.24 -18.55 -36.75
C THR A 217 11.12 -18.00 -37.65
N PRO A 218 10.48 -18.81 -38.49
CA PRO A 218 9.29 -18.37 -39.20
C PRO A 218 8.15 -18.26 -38.18
N SER A 219 7.61 -17.06 -37.94
CA SER A 219 6.30 -16.93 -37.28
C SER A 219 5.24 -16.70 -38.35
N PRO A 220 4.54 -17.75 -38.83
CA PRO A 220 3.45 -17.58 -39.79
C PRO A 220 2.25 -16.82 -39.21
N ASN A 221 2.04 -16.84 -37.88
CA ASN A 221 0.97 -16.08 -37.22
C ASN A 221 1.54 -14.98 -36.31
N SER A 222 1.19 -13.73 -36.61
CA SER A 222 1.48 -12.56 -35.78
C SER A 222 0.65 -12.61 -34.48
N LEU A 223 1.28 -12.30 -33.35
CA LEU A 223 0.54 -11.99 -32.12
C LEU A 223 -0.12 -10.62 -32.26
N ALA A 224 -0.89 -10.23 -31.24
CA ALA A 224 -1.62 -8.96 -31.24
C ALA A 224 -0.70 -7.73 -31.36
N GLY A 225 0.58 -7.84 -31.00
CA GLY A 225 1.55 -6.76 -31.20
C GLY A 225 1.69 -5.88 -29.97
N TRP A 226 2.00 -4.60 -30.17
CA TRP A 226 2.21 -3.65 -29.08
C TRP A 226 1.19 -2.52 -29.17
N PHE A 227 0.44 -2.34 -28.09
CA PHE A 227 -0.46 -1.22 -27.86
C PHE A 227 0.18 -0.26 -26.86
N VAL A 228 0.12 1.04 -27.15
CA VAL A 228 0.65 2.13 -26.32
C VAL A 228 -0.40 3.23 -26.24
N ASP A 229 -0.59 3.80 -25.05
CA ASP A 229 -1.55 4.87 -24.79
C ASP A 229 -1.04 5.80 -23.66
N ASN A 230 -1.62 6.99 -23.53
CA ASN A 230 -1.32 7.99 -22.49
C ASN A 230 0.18 8.20 -22.20
N ILE A 231 0.96 8.51 -23.22
CA ILE A 231 2.33 8.96 -23.04
C ILE A 231 2.31 10.28 -22.26
N MET A 232 3.15 10.37 -21.23
CA MET A 232 3.30 11.58 -20.45
C MET A 232 4.76 11.71 -19.98
N VAL A 233 5.31 12.90 -20.14
CA VAL A 233 6.59 13.30 -19.54
C VAL A 233 6.33 14.47 -18.61
N GLU A 234 6.78 14.33 -17.38
CA GLU A 234 6.67 15.34 -16.34
C GLU A 234 8.08 15.76 -15.92
N GLY A 235 8.25 17.06 -15.71
CA GLY A 235 9.49 17.66 -15.24
C GLY A 235 9.26 18.44 -13.95
N ALA A 236 10.22 18.37 -13.03
CA ALA A 236 10.27 19.23 -11.87
C ALA A 236 11.72 19.69 -11.60
N PRO A 237 11.89 20.89 -11.01
CA PRO A 237 13.22 21.38 -10.62
C PRO A 237 13.81 20.59 -9.43
N CYS A 238 13.06 19.64 -8.88
CA CYS A 238 13.37 18.83 -7.72
C CYS A 238 12.61 17.49 -7.74
N GLU A 239 12.86 16.68 -6.73
CA GLU A 239 12.44 15.28 -6.55
C GLU A 239 10.92 15.08 -6.78
N LEU A 240 10.54 13.98 -7.46
CA LEU A 240 9.18 13.71 -7.98
C LEU A 240 8.42 12.62 -7.22
N GLU A 241 9.09 11.87 -6.35
CA GLU A 241 8.55 10.75 -5.57
C GLU A 241 8.15 11.24 -4.17
N PRO A 242 6.85 11.35 -3.89
CA PRO A 242 6.43 11.88 -2.60
C PRO A 242 6.77 10.91 -1.46
N PRO A 243 7.07 11.43 -0.25
CA PRO A 243 7.38 10.60 0.91
C PRO A 243 6.21 9.69 1.29
N THR A 244 6.50 8.50 1.79
CA THR A 244 5.50 7.48 2.16
C THR A 244 5.40 7.28 3.68
N LEU A 245 4.27 6.73 4.12
CA LEU A 245 3.94 6.49 5.53
C LEU A 245 3.54 5.03 5.75
N ASP A 246 4.17 4.35 6.69
CA ASP A 246 3.82 2.98 7.10
C ASP A 246 3.39 2.93 8.58
N TRP A 247 2.16 2.47 8.80
CA TRP A 247 1.55 2.29 10.12
C TRP A 247 1.57 0.82 10.59
N VAL A 248 1.81 -0.12 9.68
CA VAL A 248 1.65 -1.56 9.90
C VAL A 248 2.99 -2.22 10.22
N GLY A 249 4.06 -1.85 9.51
CA GLY A 249 5.39 -2.46 9.65
C GLY A 249 6.14 -2.13 10.95
N ILE A 250 5.55 -1.33 11.84
CA ILE A 250 6.18 -0.88 13.10
C ILE A 250 5.71 -1.67 14.32
N ASN A 251 6.60 -1.89 15.29
CA ASN A 251 6.29 -2.59 16.54
C ASN A 251 6.87 -1.84 17.76
N PRO A 252 6.11 -1.60 18.84
CA PRO A 252 4.64 -1.66 18.93
C PRO A 252 3.93 -0.68 17.98
N GLN A 253 2.80 -1.09 17.41
CA GLN A 253 1.93 -0.20 16.65
C GLN A 253 1.23 0.79 17.59
N ALA A 254 1.13 2.06 17.18
CA ALA A 254 0.38 3.06 17.93
C ALA A 254 -0.28 4.06 16.99
N LYS A 255 -1.60 3.93 16.83
CA LYS A 255 -2.42 4.78 15.96
C LYS A 255 -3.80 4.96 16.60
N PRO A 256 -4.02 6.02 17.40
CA PRO A 256 -5.23 6.16 18.19
C PRO A 256 -6.42 6.55 17.31
N GLU A 257 -7.35 5.59 17.14
CA GLU A 257 -8.63 5.71 16.45
C GLU A 257 -9.75 5.04 17.27
N GLY A 258 -10.86 5.73 17.49
CA GLY A 258 -12.01 5.24 18.27
C GLY A 258 -11.94 5.52 19.79
N ALA A 259 -12.71 4.77 20.57
CA ALA A 259 -12.77 4.93 22.03
C ALA A 259 -11.43 4.63 22.71
N ARG A 260 -11.04 5.49 23.66
CA ARG A 260 -9.84 5.39 24.50
C ARG A 260 -10.22 5.63 25.95
N TYR A 261 -9.36 5.22 26.88
CA TYR A 261 -9.68 5.33 28.31
C TYR A 261 -8.50 5.89 29.14
N MET A 262 -7.31 5.95 28.54
CA MET A 262 -6.12 6.54 29.18
C MET A 262 -6.06 8.05 28.95
N PRO A 263 -5.50 8.82 29.90
CA PRO A 263 -5.29 10.26 29.75
C PRO A 263 -4.16 10.61 28.76
N THR A 264 -3.41 9.61 28.29
CA THR A 264 -2.35 9.72 27.29
C THR A 264 -2.57 8.72 26.16
N GLN A 265 -2.11 9.05 24.95
CA GLN A 265 -2.15 8.16 23.78
C GLN A 265 -0.90 8.39 22.92
N ASP A 266 -0.28 7.32 22.43
CA ASP A 266 0.91 7.41 21.59
C ASP A 266 0.55 7.27 20.11
N VAL A 267 1.32 7.96 19.26
CA VAL A 267 1.33 7.85 17.80
C VAL A 267 2.72 7.44 17.38
N ARG A 268 2.80 6.41 16.55
CA ARG A 268 4.04 5.94 15.93
C ARG A 268 3.77 5.67 14.46
N VAL A 269 4.67 6.11 13.59
CA VAL A 269 4.58 5.91 12.15
C VAL A 269 5.98 5.93 11.54
N GLU A 270 6.24 5.04 10.60
CA GLU A 270 7.48 5.08 9.81
C GLU A 270 7.28 5.98 8.60
N GLY A 271 8.18 6.95 8.42
CA GLY A 271 8.27 7.78 7.23
C GLY A 271 9.44 7.33 6.35
N LYS A 272 9.23 7.20 5.04
CA LYS A 272 10.27 6.82 4.08
C LYS A 272 10.28 7.76 2.89
N ASP A 273 11.48 8.00 2.37
CA ASP A 273 11.69 8.81 1.18
C ASP A 273 12.99 8.40 0.48
N ASN A 274 13.06 8.54 -0.84
CA ASN A 274 14.22 8.13 -1.66
C ASN A 274 15.42 9.10 -1.54
N ILE A 275 15.18 10.38 -1.19
CA ILE A 275 16.20 11.41 -0.98
C ILE A 275 16.28 11.83 0.51
N GLY A 276 15.30 11.40 1.30
CA GLY A 276 15.32 11.41 2.75
C GLY A 276 14.21 12.29 3.32
N VAL A 277 13.83 11.98 4.56
CA VAL A 277 12.75 12.67 5.25
C VAL A 277 13.30 13.85 6.06
N ASP A 278 12.85 15.07 5.81
CA ASP A 278 13.23 16.23 6.65
C ASP A 278 12.59 16.12 8.03
N SER A 279 11.26 16.07 8.05
CA SER A 279 10.51 16.13 9.30
C SER A 279 9.10 15.55 9.17
N MET A 280 8.51 15.25 10.32
CA MET A 280 7.09 14.89 10.41
C MET A 280 6.41 15.74 11.48
N ARG A 281 5.24 16.29 11.14
CA ARG A 281 4.43 17.08 12.05
C ARG A 281 3.06 16.45 12.21
N ILE A 282 2.59 16.41 13.45
CA ILE A 282 1.23 16.02 13.79
C ILE A 282 0.38 17.27 13.96
N TYR A 283 -0.82 17.25 13.40
CA TYR A 283 -1.80 18.32 13.50
C TYR A 283 -2.99 17.81 14.29
N ILE A 284 -3.47 18.63 15.23
CA ILE A 284 -4.39 18.22 16.28
C ILE A 284 -5.46 19.31 16.46
N ARG A 285 -6.71 18.90 16.68
CA ARG A 285 -7.75 19.76 17.25
C ARG A 285 -8.60 18.98 18.23
N ARG A 286 -9.22 19.67 19.19
CA ARG A 286 -10.10 19.07 20.20
C ARG A 286 -11.51 19.61 20.05
N TYR A 287 -12.50 18.80 20.42
CA TYR A 287 -13.88 19.26 20.49
C TYR A 287 -14.16 19.90 21.84
N ASP A 288 -14.56 21.17 21.84
CA ASP A 288 -15.03 21.87 23.03
C ASP A 288 -16.54 21.68 23.16
N TYR A 289 -16.94 20.85 24.13
CA TYR A 289 -18.35 20.57 24.41
C TYR A 289 -19.09 21.79 24.98
N SER A 290 -18.42 22.68 25.70
CA SER A 290 -19.05 23.88 26.29
C SER A 290 -19.42 24.90 25.21
N ALA A 291 -18.57 25.03 24.18
CA ALA A 291 -18.82 25.86 23.01
C ALA A 291 -19.54 25.12 21.87
N SER A 292 -19.72 23.80 21.99
CA SER A 292 -20.22 22.92 20.92
C SER A 292 -19.50 23.14 19.59
N ALA A 293 -18.18 23.29 19.65
CA ALA A 293 -17.35 23.67 18.51
C ALA A 293 -15.97 23.01 18.56
N TRP A 294 -15.34 22.85 17.40
CA TRP A 294 -13.95 22.41 17.32
C TRP A 294 -12.99 23.57 17.61
N THR A 295 -11.92 23.30 18.33
CA THR A 295 -10.79 24.23 18.41
C THR A 295 -10.14 24.43 17.05
N THR A 296 -9.35 25.48 16.93
CA THR A 296 -8.44 25.64 15.79
C THR A 296 -7.43 24.49 15.77
N TRP A 297 -6.99 24.11 14.57
CA TRP A 297 -5.89 23.18 14.39
C TRP A 297 -4.60 23.77 14.94
N THR A 298 -3.85 22.95 15.68
CA THR A 298 -2.49 23.24 16.15
C THR A 298 -1.57 22.12 15.70
N ASP A 299 -0.29 22.39 15.49
CA ASP A 299 0.69 21.38 15.10
C ASP A 299 1.79 21.18 16.15
N SER A 300 2.48 20.06 16.05
CA SER A 300 3.69 19.76 16.83
C SER A 300 4.66 18.92 15.99
N LEU A 301 5.95 19.14 16.18
CA LEU A 301 7.00 18.33 15.57
C LEU A 301 7.04 16.96 16.27
N MET A 302 7.05 15.88 15.48
CA MET A 302 7.18 14.52 16.00
C MET A 302 8.67 14.19 16.25
N SER A 303 8.92 13.33 17.23
CA SER A 303 10.29 12.92 17.60
C SER A 303 10.76 11.79 16.70
N ALA A 304 11.89 11.97 15.99
CA ALA A 304 12.45 10.97 15.11
C ALA A 304 13.38 10.01 15.87
N THR A 305 13.28 8.70 15.58
CA THR A 305 14.20 7.69 16.13
C THR A 305 15.60 7.82 15.52
N VAL A 306 15.68 8.13 14.22
CA VAL A 306 16.92 8.44 13.53
C VAL A 306 17.11 9.95 13.51
N THR A 307 18.20 10.44 14.10
CA THR A 307 18.44 11.88 14.31
C THR A 307 19.45 12.49 13.33
N THR A 308 19.98 11.69 12.41
CA THR A 308 20.79 12.21 11.30
C THR A 308 19.93 13.11 10.42
N SER A 309 20.55 14.11 9.78
CA SER A 309 19.85 14.94 8.80
C SER A 309 19.39 14.09 7.62
N CYS A 310 18.11 14.18 7.26
CA CYS A 310 17.52 13.56 6.08
C CYS A 310 17.76 12.04 5.96
N PRO A 311 17.29 11.22 6.92
CA PRO A 311 17.38 9.78 6.79
C PRO A 311 16.40 9.25 5.74
N ASP A 312 16.81 8.22 4.99
CA ASP A 312 15.94 7.49 4.04
C ASP A 312 14.69 6.90 4.72
N SER A 313 14.79 6.58 6.02
CA SER A 313 13.67 6.16 6.87
C SER A 313 13.86 6.55 8.33
N SER A 314 12.77 6.89 9.01
CA SER A 314 12.73 7.00 10.47
C SER A 314 11.33 6.71 11.03
N ILE A 315 11.27 6.17 12.25
CA ILE A 315 10.04 6.10 13.04
C ILE A 315 9.87 7.43 13.78
N TYR A 316 8.70 8.06 13.60
CA TYR A 316 8.31 9.31 14.23
C TYR A 316 7.27 9.05 15.31
N GLU A 317 7.49 9.65 16.48
CA GLU A 317 6.69 9.41 17.69
C GLU A 317 6.11 10.70 18.25
N TYR A 318 4.89 10.63 18.75
CA TYR A 318 4.23 11.71 19.49
C TYR A 318 3.30 11.14 20.56
N THR A 319 3.29 11.75 21.74
CA THR A 319 2.38 11.38 22.84
C THR A 319 1.36 12.48 23.07
N PHE A 320 0.09 12.19 22.82
CA PHE A 320 -1.01 12.99 23.33
C PHE A 320 -1.03 12.90 24.86
N GLY A 321 -1.16 14.04 25.52
CA GLY A 321 -1.36 14.12 26.97
C GLY A 321 -2.59 14.96 27.34
N ASN A 322 -2.94 14.92 28.63
CA ASN A 322 -4.05 15.69 29.21
C ASN A 322 -5.35 15.49 28.44
N ILE A 323 -5.68 14.25 28.05
CA ILE A 323 -6.96 13.94 27.42
C ILE A 323 -7.97 13.71 28.54
N ASP A 324 -8.95 14.58 28.73
CA ASP A 324 -9.95 14.45 29.78
C ASP A 324 -11.07 13.47 29.39
N VAL A 325 -11.81 12.97 30.38
CA VAL A 325 -12.94 12.07 30.10
C VAL A 325 -14.00 12.83 29.28
N ASN A 326 -14.47 12.17 28.24
CA ASN A 326 -15.31 12.65 27.14
C ASN A 326 -14.63 13.53 26.09
N ASP A 327 -13.33 13.87 26.22
CA ASP A 327 -12.63 14.63 25.18
C ASP A 327 -12.66 13.90 23.84
N THR A 328 -12.96 14.62 22.76
CA THR A 328 -12.80 14.11 21.39
C THR A 328 -11.64 14.85 20.74
N VAL A 329 -10.74 14.09 20.12
CA VAL A 329 -9.56 14.58 19.42
C VAL A 329 -9.60 14.13 17.96
N GLU A 330 -9.38 15.08 17.07
CA GLU A 330 -9.08 14.80 15.67
C GLU A 330 -7.63 15.13 15.36
N TRP A 331 -6.99 14.28 14.57
CA TRP A 331 -5.59 14.42 14.23
C TRP A 331 -5.25 13.90 12.83
N TYR A 332 -4.16 14.40 12.26
CA TYR A 332 -3.54 13.90 11.04
C TYR A 332 -2.05 14.20 11.08
N VAL A 333 -1.26 13.54 10.23
CA VAL A 333 0.18 13.81 10.11
C VAL A 333 0.51 14.40 8.74
N ARG A 334 1.59 15.18 8.68
CA ARG A 334 2.27 15.55 7.45
C ARG A 334 3.74 15.16 7.54
N ILE A 335 4.22 14.51 6.50
CA ILE A 335 5.63 14.20 6.30
C ILE A 335 6.19 15.14 5.23
N PHE A 336 7.39 15.65 5.48
CA PHE A 336 8.09 16.61 4.66
C PHE A 336 9.38 15.95 4.17
N ASP A 337 9.62 16.00 2.85
CA ASP A 337 10.89 15.56 2.29
C ASP A 337 12.04 16.50 2.64
N CYS A 338 13.26 16.00 2.43
CA CYS A 338 14.50 16.77 2.57
C CYS A 338 14.79 17.67 1.35
N ALA A 339 14.35 17.25 0.17
CA ALA A 339 14.72 17.88 -1.09
C ALA A 339 13.51 18.49 -1.80
N CYS A 340 13.23 19.74 -1.43
CA CYS A 340 12.17 20.60 -1.98
C CYS A 340 10.76 20.13 -1.62
N PRO A 341 10.10 20.79 -0.66
CA PRO A 341 9.12 20.18 0.24
C PRO A 341 7.95 19.53 -0.51
N ASN A 342 8.11 18.28 -0.93
CA ASN A 342 6.99 17.38 -1.12
C ASN A 342 6.42 17.08 0.25
N VAL A 343 5.12 17.37 0.39
CA VAL A 343 4.41 17.12 1.64
C VAL A 343 3.36 16.07 1.38
N VAL A 344 3.41 14.96 2.10
CA VAL A 344 2.31 13.99 2.13
C VAL A 344 1.55 14.12 3.42
N ARG A 345 0.22 14.03 3.33
CA ARG A 345 -0.70 14.08 4.46
C ARG A 345 -1.42 12.75 4.63
N ALA A 346 -1.54 12.25 5.86
CA ALA A 346 -2.39 11.11 6.18
C ALA A 346 -3.33 11.42 7.35
N PRO A 347 -4.66 11.25 7.18
CA PRO A 347 -5.36 10.89 5.93
C PRO A 347 -5.24 11.99 4.84
N LEU A 348 -5.62 11.69 3.59
CA LEU A 348 -5.71 12.71 2.54
C LEU A 348 -6.83 13.71 2.87
N GLU A 349 -6.67 14.97 2.46
CA GLU A 349 -7.69 16.01 2.70
C GLU A 349 -8.97 15.75 1.91
N SER A 350 -8.85 15.13 0.74
CA SER A 350 -9.96 14.70 -0.12
C SER A 350 -10.62 13.39 0.35
N ALA A 351 -10.09 12.71 1.38
CA ALA A 351 -10.68 11.49 1.87
C ALA A 351 -12.02 11.76 2.57
N SER A 352 -12.95 10.80 2.48
CA SER A 352 -14.25 10.86 3.17
C SER A 352 -14.08 11.09 4.68
N ASN A 353 -13.06 10.45 5.27
CA ASN A 353 -12.56 10.74 6.60
C ASN A 353 -11.22 11.47 6.50
N PHE A 354 -11.28 12.80 6.45
CA PHE A 354 -10.10 13.64 6.28
C PHE A 354 -9.22 13.74 7.52
N ALA A 355 -9.59 13.19 8.68
CA ALA A 355 -8.78 13.14 9.88
C ALA A 355 -9.03 11.84 10.65
N TYR A 356 -8.01 11.35 11.35
CA TYR A 356 -8.18 10.32 12.36
C TYR A 356 -8.90 10.90 13.57
N LYS A 357 -9.68 10.06 14.26
CA LYS A 357 -10.49 10.49 15.40
C LYS A 357 -10.44 9.48 16.51
N PHE A 358 -10.16 9.94 17.72
CA PHE A 358 -10.36 9.18 18.94
C PHE A 358 -11.04 10.04 19.99
N TRP A 359 -11.65 9.39 20.98
CA TRP A 359 -12.25 10.08 22.12
C TRP A 359 -11.98 9.30 23.38
N ARG A 360 -11.94 9.98 24.52
CA ARG A 360 -11.75 9.32 25.81
C ARG A 360 -13.11 9.05 26.43
N ASP A 361 -13.52 7.79 26.50
CA ASP A 361 -14.72 7.40 27.25
C ASP A 361 -14.40 7.31 28.74
N PRO A 362 -15.43 7.44 29.62
CA PRO A 362 -15.30 7.06 31.01
C PRO A 362 -14.69 5.66 31.10
N ALA A 363 -13.70 5.50 31.97
CA ALA A 363 -13.16 4.18 32.24
C ALA A 363 -14.31 3.25 32.60
N LEU A 364 -14.34 2.07 31.99
CA LEU A 364 -15.31 1.04 32.35
C LEU A 364 -15.20 0.80 33.87
N PRO A 365 -16.33 0.55 34.57
CA PRO A 365 -16.32 0.32 36.00
C PRO A 365 -15.25 -0.73 36.38
N PRO A 366 -14.45 -0.52 37.43
CA PRO A 366 -13.45 -1.47 37.88
C PRO A 366 -14.14 -2.67 38.51
N ILE A 367 -14.71 -3.56 37.70
CA ILE A 367 -15.46 -4.71 38.20
C ILE A 367 -14.58 -5.97 38.25
N CYS A 368 -13.54 -6.09 37.42
CA CYS A 368 -12.57 -7.19 37.53
C CYS A 368 -11.12 -6.78 37.21
N GLY A 369 -10.39 -6.24 38.19
CA GLY A 369 -8.94 -6.13 38.13
C GLY A 369 -8.38 -4.77 37.68
N THR A 370 -7.05 -4.67 37.72
CA THR A 370 -6.30 -3.44 37.45
C THR A 370 -6.13 -3.23 35.95
N THR A 371 -6.64 -2.13 35.42
CA THR A 371 -6.29 -1.65 34.08
C THR A 371 -4.78 -1.45 33.97
N THR A 372 -4.18 -1.92 32.88
CA THR A 372 -2.77 -1.64 32.56
C THR A 372 -2.68 -0.77 31.31
N GLN A 373 -1.48 -0.25 31.00
CA GLN A 373 -1.22 0.53 29.79
C GLN A 373 -1.64 -0.20 28.50
N ASN A 374 -1.64 -1.54 28.51
CA ASN A 374 -1.86 -2.38 27.32
C ASN A 374 -3.04 -3.35 27.45
N SER A 375 -3.84 -3.29 28.53
CA SER A 375 -4.98 -4.20 28.72
C SER A 375 -6.10 -3.60 29.57
N PHE A 376 -7.33 -3.89 29.18
CA PHE A 376 -8.55 -3.63 29.96
C PHE A 376 -9.20 -4.95 30.36
N PRO A 377 -9.77 -5.06 31.55
CA PRO A 377 -10.59 -6.21 31.87
C PRO A 377 -11.88 -6.18 31.04
N TYR A 378 -11.98 -7.10 30.08
CA TYR A 378 -13.24 -7.42 29.39
C TYR A 378 -14.25 -7.97 30.39
N SER A 379 -15.47 -7.45 30.37
CA SER A 379 -16.59 -7.93 31.18
C SER A 379 -17.74 -8.38 30.28
N THR A 380 -18.22 -9.59 30.51
CA THR A 380 -19.34 -10.23 29.81
C THR A 380 -20.62 -10.08 30.64
N THR A 381 -21.71 -9.67 29.99
CA THR A 381 -23.06 -9.67 30.60
C THR A 381 -23.68 -11.06 30.51
N LEU A 382 -24.42 -11.48 31.54
CA LEU A 382 -25.17 -12.74 31.51
C LEU A 382 -26.35 -12.71 30.51
N PRO A 383 -26.76 -13.87 29.94
CA PRO A 383 -26.14 -15.19 30.11
C PRO A 383 -24.82 -15.29 29.33
N MET A 384 -23.79 -15.86 29.97
CA MET A 384 -22.58 -16.28 29.28
C MET A 384 -22.74 -17.75 28.89
N GLU A 385 -22.68 -18.01 27.60
CA GLU A 385 -22.70 -19.37 27.03
C GLU A 385 -21.39 -19.57 26.27
N GLU A 386 -20.74 -20.69 26.49
CA GLU A 386 -19.51 -21.08 25.81
C GLU A 386 -19.60 -22.56 25.45
N ASP A 387 -19.52 -22.86 24.16
CA ASP A 387 -19.58 -24.20 23.59
C ASP A 387 -18.21 -24.70 23.12
N PHE A 388 -17.16 -23.86 23.22
CA PHE A 388 -15.80 -24.11 22.76
C PHE A 388 -15.65 -24.36 21.26
N GLU A 389 -16.69 -24.12 20.44
CA GLU A 389 -16.71 -24.52 19.04
C GLU A 389 -16.08 -23.49 18.11
N ASN A 390 -15.96 -22.23 18.53
CA ASN A 390 -15.40 -21.18 17.68
C ASN A 390 -13.97 -21.54 17.22
N PRO A 391 -13.74 -21.79 15.90
CA PRO A 391 -12.47 -22.32 15.40
C PRO A 391 -11.33 -21.29 15.42
N LEU A 392 -11.65 -20.00 15.56
CA LEU A 392 -10.67 -18.93 15.65
C LEU A 392 -10.09 -18.81 17.07
N TYR A 393 -10.91 -19.06 18.08
CA TYR A 393 -10.60 -18.79 19.48
C TYR A 393 -10.21 -20.05 20.26
N TRP A 394 -10.83 -21.18 19.95
CA TRP A 394 -10.62 -22.46 20.61
C TRP A 394 -9.98 -23.45 19.64
N VAL A 395 -8.68 -23.65 19.80
CA VAL A 395 -7.89 -24.54 18.92
C VAL A 395 -7.52 -25.80 19.70
N ALA A 396 -7.93 -26.96 19.21
CA ALA A 396 -7.62 -28.24 19.84
C ALA A 396 -6.13 -28.61 19.68
N GLY A 397 -5.54 -29.18 20.72
CA GLY A 397 -4.21 -29.78 20.67
C GLY A 397 -4.20 -31.11 19.93
N THR A 398 -3.06 -31.45 19.32
CA THR A 398 -2.88 -32.65 18.47
C THR A 398 -1.98 -33.73 19.09
N GLY A 399 -1.29 -33.43 20.19
CA GLY A 399 -0.37 -34.35 20.87
C GLY A 399 -1.05 -35.41 21.74
N SER A 400 -0.29 -36.44 22.14
CA SER A 400 -0.82 -37.54 22.98
C SER A 400 -0.98 -37.21 24.46
N GLY A 401 -0.49 -36.05 24.92
CA GLY A 401 -0.57 -35.68 26.33
C GLY A 401 0.58 -36.19 27.20
N ALA A 402 1.17 -37.34 26.89
CA ALA A 402 2.18 -37.97 27.76
C ALA A 402 3.46 -37.13 28.00
N SER A 403 3.83 -36.21 27.10
CA SER A 403 4.94 -35.27 27.31
C SER A 403 4.82 -34.04 26.40
N GLY A 404 5.53 -32.96 26.75
CA GLY A 404 5.58 -31.72 25.96
C GLY A 404 4.24 -30.96 25.92
N LEU A 405 4.10 -30.06 24.93
CA LEU A 405 3.01 -29.07 24.87
C LEU A 405 1.98 -29.31 23.75
N ALA A 406 2.23 -30.26 22.85
CA ALA A 406 1.44 -30.40 21.62
C ALA A 406 -0.06 -30.72 21.86
N HIS A 407 -0.42 -31.21 23.06
CA HIS A 407 -1.79 -31.54 23.44
C HIS A 407 -2.57 -30.35 24.04
N ARG A 408 -1.90 -29.22 24.33
CA ARG A 408 -2.48 -28.09 25.08
C ARG A 408 -3.57 -27.35 24.30
N GLY A 409 -3.40 -27.19 22.99
CA GLY A 409 -4.29 -26.31 22.21
C GLY A 409 -4.08 -24.83 22.54
N ASN A 410 -5.02 -23.99 22.12
CA ASN A 410 -5.00 -22.54 22.35
C ASN A 410 -6.29 -22.05 23.00
N PHE A 411 -6.14 -21.16 23.99
CA PHE A 411 -7.25 -20.48 24.67
C PHE A 411 -7.33 -19.02 24.18
N PRO A 412 -8.53 -18.41 24.18
CA PRO A 412 -8.67 -17.01 23.77
C PRO A 412 -8.30 -16.04 24.92
N ASP A 413 -7.02 -16.02 25.29
CA ASP A 413 -6.49 -15.28 26.45
C ASP A 413 -6.28 -13.77 26.24
N GLN A 414 -6.42 -13.31 25.01
CA GLN A 414 -6.26 -11.90 24.63
C GLN A 414 -7.53 -11.08 24.87
N ASN A 415 -7.35 -9.75 24.95
CA ASN A 415 -8.46 -8.81 25.02
C ASN A 415 -9.17 -8.67 23.65
N PRO A 416 -10.49 -8.38 23.63
CA PRO A 416 -11.17 -7.99 22.41
C PRO A 416 -10.50 -6.79 21.71
N PRO A 417 -10.52 -6.72 20.37
CA PRO A 417 -11.26 -7.60 19.45
C PRO A 417 -10.54 -8.93 19.11
N ASN A 418 -9.32 -9.13 19.59
CA ASN A 418 -8.44 -10.23 19.15
C ASN A 418 -8.52 -11.50 20.02
N GLY A 419 -9.31 -11.50 21.11
CA GLY A 419 -9.55 -12.65 21.99
C GLY A 419 -10.73 -12.42 22.95
N GLN A 420 -10.90 -13.29 23.94
CA GLN A 420 -12.05 -13.27 24.86
C GLN A 420 -11.69 -13.21 26.36
N ASN A 421 -10.40 -13.04 26.73
CA ASN A 421 -9.92 -13.01 28.12
C ASN A 421 -10.13 -14.28 28.96
N TRP A 422 -10.08 -15.46 28.33
CA TRP A 422 -9.99 -16.71 29.07
C TRP A 422 -8.58 -16.97 29.57
N LYS A 423 -8.40 -17.32 30.85
CA LYS A 423 -7.06 -17.53 31.41
C LYS A 423 -6.88 -18.92 31.98
N VAL A 424 -5.80 -19.58 31.59
CA VAL A 424 -5.36 -20.85 32.19
C VAL A 424 -4.05 -20.69 32.96
N ILE A 425 -3.93 -21.37 34.09
CA ILE A 425 -2.73 -21.38 34.94
C ILE A 425 -2.42 -22.83 35.33
N PRO A 426 -1.26 -23.38 34.96
CA PRO A 426 -0.22 -22.81 34.10
C PRO A 426 -0.68 -22.53 32.65
N ASN A 427 -0.04 -21.57 31.97
CA ASN A 427 -0.39 -21.23 30.59
C ASN A 427 -0.06 -22.37 29.61
N GLU A 428 -0.62 -22.31 28.39
CA GLU A 428 -0.46 -23.28 27.29
C GLU A 428 0.99 -23.54 26.86
N ASN A 429 1.89 -22.63 27.21
CA ASN A 429 3.32 -22.71 26.89
C ASN A 429 4.18 -23.33 28.01
N THR A 430 3.57 -23.79 29.10
CA THR A 430 4.26 -24.39 30.24
C THR A 430 4.06 -25.91 30.27
N ILE A 431 5.14 -26.69 30.34
CA ILE A 431 5.06 -28.17 30.42
C ILE A 431 4.58 -28.59 31.81
N GLY A 432 3.69 -29.59 31.89
CA GLY A 432 3.18 -30.13 33.14
C GLY A 432 1.64 -30.10 33.21
N PHE A 433 1.11 -30.44 34.39
CA PHE A 433 -0.33 -30.49 34.64
C PHE A 433 -1.03 -29.14 34.44
N ALA A 434 -1.88 -29.05 33.41
CA ALA A 434 -2.60 -27.84 33.07
C ALA A 434 -3.85 -28.13 32.20
N TRP A 435 -4.69 -27.11 32.00
CA TRP A 435 -5.85 -27.18 31.12
C TRP A 435 -5.44 -27.22 29.64
N SER A 436 -6.19 -27.98 28.85
CA SER A 436 -5.99 -28.24 27.43
C SER A 436 -7.32 -28.30 26.67
N VAL A 437 -7.30 -28.01 25.37
CA VAL A 437 -8.46 -28.12 24.46
C VAL A 437 -8.31 -29.35 23.58
N ARG A 438 -9.36 -30.17 23.43
CA ARG A 438 -9.33 -31.42 22.64
C ARG A 438 -10.58 -31.57 21.79
N SER A 439 -10.45 -32.33 20.69
CA SER A 439 -11.57 -32.90 19.94
C SER A 439 -11.30 -34.41 19.76
N GLY A 440 -12.33 -35.23 19.93
CA GLY A 440 -12.23 -36.69 20.03
C GLY A 440 -11.54 -37.17 21.31
N ALA A 441 -11.11 -38.44 21.34
CA ALA A 441 -10.56 -39.07 22.54
C ALA A 441 -9.26 -38.40 23.03
N THR A 442 -9.04 -38.40 24.34
CA THR A 442 -7.75 -38.01 24.93
C THR A 442 -6.63 -38.93 24.45
N GLY A 443 -5.39 -38.41 24.42
CA GLY A 443 -4.27 -39.12 23.79
C GLY A 443 -3.65 -40.23 24.65
N SER A 444 -3.86 -40.16 25.96
CA SER A 444 -3.43 -41.12 26.98
C SER A 444 -4.64 -41.91 27.48
N ASN A 445 -4.40 -43.13 27.97
CA ASN A 445 -5.48 -44.00 28.44
C ASN A 445 -6.00 -43.50 29.79
N PHE A 446 -7.33 -43.49 29.95
CA PHE A 446 -8.00 -43.16 31.21
C PHE A 446 -7.80 -41.72 31.72
N THR A 447 -7.52 -40.78 30.80
CA THR A 447 -7.27 -39.37 31.14
C THR A 447 -8.38 -38.41 30.70
N GLY A 448 -9.43 -38.93 30.07
CA GLY A 448 -10.60 -38.14 29.68
C GLY A 448 -11.60 -38.95 28.85
N PRO A 449 -12.59 -38.27 28.23
CA PRO A 449 -13.65 -38.93 27.47
C PRO A 449 -13.20 -39.33 26.06
N ASP A 450 -14.01 -40.16 25.39
CA ASP A 450 -13.81 -40.56 23.99
C ASP A 450 -14.18 -39.45 22.97
N GLY A 451 -14.81 -38.37 23.44
CA GLY A 451 -15.30 -37.24 22.65
C GLY A 451 -15.99 -36.19 23.54
N ASP A 452 -16.49 -35.11 22.93
CA ASP A 452 -17.27 -34.09 23.65
C ASP A 452 -18.69 -34.57 24.00
N ALA A 453 -19.46 -33.75 24.73
CA ALA A 453 -20.82 -34.08 25.18
C ALA A 453 -21.90 -33.93 24.08
N SER A 454 -21.57 -33.45 22.88
CA SER A 454 -22.52 -33.38 21.76
C SER A 454 -23.00 -34.76 21.32
N THR A 455 -24.16 -34.80 20.65
CA THR A 455 -24.70 -36.05 20.06
C THR A 455 -23.74 -36.71 19.06
N SER A 456 -22.83 -35.93 18.48
CA SER A 456 -21.86 -36.43 17.50
C SER A 456 -20.56 -36.91 18.13
N GLY A 457 -20.20 -36.46 19.34
CA GLY A 457 -18.91 -36.69 19.99
C GLY A 457 -17.69 -36.07 19.28
N ASN A 458 -17.92 -35.24 18.26
CA ASN A 458 -16.87 -34.66 17.40
C ASN A 458 -16.54 -33.20 17.69
N GLY A 459 -17.22 -32.57 18.66
CA GLY A 459 -16.96 -31.21 19.10
C GLY A 459 -15.67 -31.08 19.90
N LYS A 460 -15.48 -29.90 20.48
CA LYS A 460 -14.37 -29.54 21.35
C LYS A 460 -14.79 -29.51 22.80
N TYR A 461 -13.86 -29.89 23.66
CA TYR A 461 -14.01 -29.81 25.11
C TYR A 461 -12.68 -29.42 25.75
N VAL A 462 -12.75 -28.96 26.99
CA VAL A 462 -11.57 -28.66 27.81
C VAL A 462 -11.34 -29.77 28.82
N TYR A 463 -10.07 -30.12 29.03
CA TYR A 463 -9.68 -31.19 29.94
C TYR A 463 -8.30 -30.92 30.56
N THR A 464 -7.93 -31.68 31.59
CA THR A 464 -6.57 -31.69 32.13
C THR A 464 -5.88 -33.01 31.83
N GLU A 465 -4.66 -32.96 31.32
CA GLU A 465 -3.89 -34.15 31.00
C GLU A 465 -3.23 -34.73 32.25
N ALA A 466 -3.84 -35.80 32.79
CA ALA A 466 -3.42 -36.38 34.06
C ALA A 466 -2.03 -37.02 34.02
N ASP A 467 -1.57 -37.52 32.87
CA ASP A 467 -0.25 -38.17 32.72
C ASP A 467 0.93 -37.19 32.91
N GLN A 468 0.69 -35.89 32.77
CA GLN A 468 1.70 -34.86 33.09
C GLN A 468 1.63 -34.37 34.54
N GLY A 469 0.71 -34.90 35.34
CA GLY A 469 0.47 -34.48 36.70
C GLY A 469 1.11 -35.35 37.77
N SER A 470 1.46 -34.69 38.86
CA SER A 470 1.90 -35.30 40.11
C SER A 470 0.88 -35.08 41.21
N LYS A 471 1.05 -35.83 42.31
CA LYS A 471 0.19 -35.71 43.48
C LYS A 471 0.18 -34.26 43.99
N ASN A 472 -1.02 -33.69 44.08
CA ASN A 472 -1.33 -32.33 44.54
C ASN A 472 -1.08 -31.20 43.52
N ASP A 473 -0.80 -31.51 42.26
CA ASP A 473 -0.76 -30.47 41.22
C ASP A 473 -2.14 -29.82 41.04
N LYS A 474 -2.13 -28.55 40.64
CA LYS A 474 -3.33 -27.74 40.46
C LYS A 474 -3.26 -27.00 39.14
N ALA A 475 -4.37 -27.05 38.40
CA ALA A 475 -4.59 -26.27 37.21
C ALA A 475 -5.84 -25.41 37.40
N HIS A 476 -5.77 -24.15 36.97
CA HIS A 476 -6.87 -23.20 37.05
C HIS A 476 -7.29 -22.80 35.64
N MET A 477 -8.60 -22.78 35.40
CA MET A 477 -9.22 -22.12 34.26
C MET A 477 -10.12 -21.03 34.81
N ILE A 478 -9.97 -19.83 34.26
CA ILE A 478 -10.61 -18.62 34.73
C ILE A 478 -11.38 -18.06 33.53
N THR A 479 -12.69 -17.89 33.70
CA THR A 479 -13.56 -17.27 32.71
C THR A 479 -13.16 -15.81 32.49
N PRO A 480 -13.67 -15.17 31.43
CA PRO A 480 -13.69 -13.71 31.38
C PRO A 480 -14.45 -13.15 32.59
N CYS A 481 -14.26 -11.87 32.89
CA CYS A 481 -15.00 -11.25 33.98
C CYS A 481 -16.50 -11.30 33.71
N LEU A 482 -17.29 -11.73 34.68
CA LEU A 482 -18.74 -11.73 34.60
C LEU A 482 -19.31 -10.54 35.38
N ASP A 483 -20.10 -9.68 34.73
CA ASP A 483 -20.83 -8.63 35.43
C ASP A 483 -22.12 -9.18 36.04
N LEU A 484 -22.10 -9.36 37.37
CA LEU A 484 -23.25 -9.78 38.16
C LEU A 484 -23.97 -8.61 38.87
N GLY A 485 -23.55 -7.36 38.65
CA GLY A 485 -24.01 -6.20 39.43
C GLY A 485 -25.52 -5.92 39.33
N ALA A 486 -26.16 -6.37 38.24
CA ALA A 486 -27.59 -6.27 38.03
C ALA A 486 -28.40 -7.50 38.51
N TYR A 487 -27.74 -8.53 39.04
CA TYR A 487 -28.36 -9.83 39.33
C TYR A 487 -28.30 -10.18 40.81
N SER A 488 -29.45 -10.48 41.42
CA SER A 488 -29.55 -10.95 42.81
C SER A 488 -29.44 -12.47 42.96
N CYS A 489 -29.53 -13.21 41.86
CA CYS A 489 -29.40 -14.65 41.78
C CYS A 489 -28.64 -15.01 40.50
N ALA A 490 -27.61 -15.85 40.62
CA ALA A 490 -26.83 -16.36 39.49
C ALA A 490 -26.67 -17.88 39.64
N LEU A 491 -26.65 -18.58 38.51
CA LEU A 491 -26.51 -20.02 38.42
C LEU A 491 -25.36 -20.33 37.45
N LEU A 492 -24.56 -21.34 37.76
CA LEU A 492 -23.57 -21.92 36.87
C LEU A 492 -24.00 -23.35 36.57
N GLU A 493 -24.16 -23.66 35.29
CA GLU A 493 -24.43 -25.00 34.76
C GLU A 493 -23.34 -25.37 33.76
N PHE A 494 -23.08 -26.67 33.66
CA PHE A 494 -22.21 -27.29 32.67
C PHE A 494 -22.78 -28.68 32.37
N ASP A 495 -22.72 -29.08 31.11
CA ASP A 495 -23.18 -30.38 30.62
C ASP A 495 -22.05 -31.39 30.48
#